data_AF-A0A2E6TJ00-F1
#
_entry.id   AF-A0A2E6TJ00-F1
#
_cell.length_a   1.000
_cell.length_b   1.000
_cell.length_c   1.000
_cell.angle_alpha   90.00
_cell.angle_beta   90.00
_cell.angle_gamma   90.00
#
_symmetry.space_group_name_H-M   'P 1'
#
loop_
_entity.id
_entity.type
_entity.pdbx_description
1 polymer ?
#
loop_
_entity_poly.entity_id
_entity_poly.type
_entity_poly.pdbx_seq_one_letter_code
_entity_poly.pdbx_strand_id
1 'polypeptide(L)'
;MAICLGCLAGAVTSGFGQTKPNPTSIEEKTKIHRLATTNRAIYDAFVYLNRIPEKAEEDETPEDFAGRIFGRLANQEGRILIKLPEGMDRQAYLGYKIFLESEGTAKMGNCIACHAPPDFTDLKEHVSSQNGSKKPTPSLRNLAKRKVNVRKVLMAKMAASERKRAGKAEKIDEAYGKMRLNKGDLAELVAFLNLLNDVPEKDFRNLILNAKILDTSEDIE
;
A
#
# COMPACT_ATOMS: atom_id res chain seq x y z
N MET A 1 40.54 -39.14 -47.77
CA MET A 1 39.64 -37.97 -47.59
C MET A 1 39.95 -37.34 -46.24
N ALA A 2 40.70 -36.25 -46.21
CA ALA A 2 40.87 -35.39 -45.05
C ALA A 2 40.87 -33.95 -45.59
N ILE A 3 39.83 -33.20 -45.24
CA ILE A 3 39.55 -31.85 -45.72
C ILE A 3 40.11 -30.84 -44.71
N CYS A 4 40.74 -29.81 -45.28
CA CYS A 4 41.08 -28.47 -44.79
C CYS A 4 40.69 -28.06 -43.37
N LEU A 5 41.60 -27.32 -42.71
CA LEU A 5 41.23 -26.04 -42.10
C LEU A 5 42.44 -25.09 -42.03
N GLY A 6 42.51 -24.16 -42.98
CA GLY A 6 43.22 -22.90 -42.83
C GLY A 6 42.19 -21.77 -43.03
N CYS A 7 42.11 -20.85 -42.07
CA CYS A 7 41.53 -19.50 -42.18
C CYS A 7 42.06 -18.72 -40.98
N LEU A 8 43.00 -17.79 -41.16
CA LEU A 8 42.78 -16.37 -41.48
C LEU A 8 42.08 -15.62 -40.34
N ALA A 9 42.90 -14.83 -39.64
CA ALA A 9 42.48 -13.77 -38.75
C ALA A 9 41.60 -12.76 -39.51
N GLY A 10 40.37 -12.58 -39.04
CA GLY A 10 39.46 -11.53 -39.47
C GLY A 10 39.00 -10.75 -38.26
N ALA A 11 39.54 -9.55 -38.08
CA ALA A 11 38.96 -8.55 -37.20
C ALA A 11 37.62 -8.11 -37.80
N VAL A 12 36.54 -8.25 -37.04
CA VAL A 12 35.22 -7.74 -37.42
C VAL A 12 34.87 -6.60 -36.46
N THR A 13 35.07 -5.38 -36.93
CA THR A 13 34.47 -4.17 -36.34
C THR A 13 33.16 -3.89 -37.06
N SER A 14 32.04 -4.12 -36.38
CA SER A 14 30.71 -3.58 -36.69
C SER A 14 29.82 -3.89 -35.49
N GLY A 15 28.98 -3.03 -34.94
CA GLY A 15 28.47 -1.73 -35.32
C GLY A 15 27.25 -1.47 -34.43
N PHE A 16 27.03 -0.21 -34.07
CA PHE A 16 25.73 0.38 -33.73
C PHE A 16 24.68 -0.49 -33.04
N GLY A 17 24.69 -0.41 -31.71
CA GLY A 17 23.53 -0.61 -30.86
C GLY A 17 23.55 0.43 -29.75
N GLN A 18 23.56 1.73 -30.11
CA GLN A 18 23.29 2.76 -29.12
C GLN A 18 21.86 2.55 -28.63
N THR A 19 21.72 1.91 -27.46
CA THR A 19 20.52 2.05 -26.64
C THR A 19 20.32 3.54 -26.45
N LYS A 20 19.30 4.11 -27.11
CA LYS A 20 18.85 5.48 -26.84
C LYS A 20 18.73 5.59 -25.32
N PRO A 21 19.43 6.55 -24.66
CA PRO A 21 19.23 6.75 -23.24
C PRO A 21 17.75 7.05 -23.06
N ASN A 22 17.09 6.27 -22.19
CA ASN A 22 15.74 6.56 -21.76
C ASN A 22 15.71 8.06 -21.39
N PRO A 23 14.77 8.86 -21.91
CA PRO A 23 14.73 10.26 -21.55
C PRO A 23 14.56 10.34 -20.04
N THR A 24 15.61 10.77 -19.34
CA THR A 24 15.61 11.01 -17.90
C THR A 24 14.34 11.79 -17.57
N SER A 25 13.53 11.27 -16.65
CA SER A 25 12.24 11.88 -16.33
C SER A 25 12.46 13.33 -15.86
N ILE A 26 11.45 14.18 -16.01
CA ILE A 26 11.54 15.60 -15.60
C ILE A 26 12.01 15.70 -14.13
N GLU A 27 11.66 14.71 -13.30
CA GLU A 27 12.02 14.59 -11.89
C GLU A 27 13.53 14.32 -11.68
N GLU A 28 14.18 13.53 -12.54
CA GLU A 28 15.64 13.35 -12.53
C GLU A 28 16.37 14.63 -12.97
N LYS A 29 15.78 15.38 -13.90
CA LYS A 29 16.34 16.64 -14.40
C LYS A 29 16.25 17.78 -13.38
N THR A 30 15.14 17.90 -12.67
CA THR A 30 14.89 19.06 -11.81
C THR A 30 15.35 18.87 -10.37
N LYS A 31 15.50 17.63 -9.86
CA LYS A 31 15.81 17.31 -8.44
C LYS A 31 14.88 17.97 -7.40
N ILE A 32 13.86 18.70 -7.84
CA ILE A 32 12.88 19.41 -7.01
C ILE A 32 11.63 18.53 -7.02
N HIS A 33 11.24 18.05 -5.84
CA HIS A 33 10.19 17.04 -5.58
C HIS A 33 10.59 15.57 -5.73
N ARG A 34 11.76 15.16 -5.21
CA ARG A 34 11.92 13.72 -4.91
C ARG A 34 10.97 13.36 -3.77
N LEU A 35 9.95 12.56 -4.08
CA LEU A 35 9.41 11.64 -3.09
C LEU A 35 10.57 10.86 -2.50
N ALA A 36 10.55 10.64 -1.18
CA ALA A 36 11.60 9.88 -0.52
C ALA A 36 11.63 8.42 -1.02
N THR A 37 10.53 7.93 -1.62
CA THR A 37 10.41 6.61 -2.23
C THR A 37 10.33 6.65 -3.76
N THR A 38 10.68 5.53 -4.39
CA THR A 38 10.42 5.23 -5.81
C THR A 38 9.03 4.63 -6.02
N ASN A 39 8.21 4.51 -4.98
CA ASN A 39 6.86 3.97 -5.11
C ASN A 39 5.96 4.98 -5.83
N ARG A 40 5.06 4.48 -6.69
CA ARG A 40 4.25 5.30 -7.59
C ARG A 40 2.79 4.88 -7.56
N ALA A 41 2.27 4.46 -6.41
CA ALA A 41 0.86 4.15 -6.23
C ALA A 41 0.07 5.42 -5.86
N ILE A 42 -1.25 5.42 -6.07
CA ILE A 42 -2.10 6.56 -5.70
C ILE A 42 -1.97 6.87 -4.19
N TYR A 43 -1.79 5.82 -3.37
CA TYR A 43 -1.47 5.97 -1.95
C TYR A 43 -0.22 6.82 -1.68
N ASP A 44 0.85 6.67 -2.48
CA ASP A 44 2.09 7.42 -2.25
C ASP A 44 1.89 8.91 -2.56
N ALA A 45 1.08 9.24 -3.57
CA ALA A 45 0.67 10.62 -3.83
C ALA A 45 -0.17 11.18 -2.66
N PHE A 46 -1.08 10.39 -2.09
CA PHE A 46 -1.87 10.79 -0.92
C PHE A 46 -1.00 11.06 0.31
N VAL A 47 -0.06 10.17 0.63
CA VAL A 47 0.89 10.34 1.74
C VAL A 47 1.73 11.61 1.56
N TYR A 48 2.24 11.84 0.36
CA TYR A 48 3.00 13.05 0.02
C TYR A 48 2.18 14.33 0.19
N LEU A 49 0.99 14.39 -0.41
CA LEU A 49 0.12 15.57 -0.40
C LEU A 49 -0.28 15.99 1.02
N ASN A 50 -0.47 15.01 1.90
CA ASN A 50 -0.93 15.22 3.28
C ASN A 50 0.21 15.17 4.31
N ARG A 51 1.47 15.02 3.87
CA ARG A 51 2.66 14.93 4.73
C ARG A 51 2.52 13.86 5.81
N ILE A 52 1.94 12.71 5.42
CA ILE A 52 1.84 11.55 6.29
C ILE A 52 3.23 10.90 6.35
N PRO A 53 3.70 10.42 7.51
CA PRO A 53 4.96 9.69 7.60
C PRO A 53 4.92 8.42 6.75
N GLU A 54 5.98 8.14 5.98
CA GLU A 54 6.03 7.00 5.05
C GLU A 54 6.33 5.66 5.74
N LYS A 55 6.89 5.70 6.95
CA LYS A 55 7.23 4.55 7.78
C LYS A 55 7.26 4.94 9.26
N ALA A 56 7.19 3.94 10.12
CA ALA A 56 7.38 4.09 11.55
C ALA A 56 8.81 4.55 11.87
N GLU A 57 8.98 5.27 12.98
CA GLU A 57 10.30 5.55 13.56
C GLU A 57 10.92 4.27 14.13
N GLU A 58 12.21 4.33 14.46
CA GLU A 58 12.87 3.25 15.19
C GLU A 58 12.17 3.04 16.54
N ASP A 59 11.89 1.78 16.88
CA ASP A 59 11.16 1.34 18.08
C ASP A 59 9.68 1.78 18.21
N GLU A 60 9.11 2.47 17.20
CA GLU A 60 7.68 2.82 17.20
C GLU A 60 6.83 1.58 16.86
N THR A 61 5.83 1.29 17.70
CA THR A 61 4.91 0.19 17.45
C THR A 61 3.98 0.50 16.27
N PRO A 62 3.43 -0.51 15.56
CA PRO A 62 2.44 -0.26 14.51
C PRO A 62 1.22 0.53 14.99
N GLU A 63 0.81 0.32 16.24
CA GLU A 63 -0.28 1.03 16.89
C GLU A 63 0.07 2.51 17.16
N ASP A 64 1.24 2.81 17.71
CA ASP A 64 1.70 4.19 17.93
C ASP A 64 1.85 4.94 16.60
N PHE A 65 2.37 4.25 15.58
CA PHE A 65 2.49 4.76 14.23
C PHE A 65 1.13 5.13 13.65
N ALA A 66 0.14 4.24 13.78
CA ALA A 66 -1.23 4.51 13.35
C ALA A 66 -1.83 5.70 14.12
N GLY A 67 -1.64 5.78 15.44
CA GLY A 67 -2.08 6.89 16.28
C GLY A 67 -1.50 8.24 15.83
N ARG A 68 -0.20 8.29 15.50
CA ARG A 68 0.47 9.49 14.98
C ARG A 68 -0.10 9.92 13.62
N ILE A 69 -0.45 8.96 12.76
CA ILE A 69 -1.14 9.26 11.49
C ILE A 69 -2.55 9.80 11.77
N PHE A 70 -3.32 9.18 12.65
CA PHE A 70 -4.67 9.63 12.99
C PHE A 70 -4.69 11.05 13.55
N GLY A 71 -3.78 11.39 14.48
CA GLY A 71 -3.69 12.74 15.02
C GLY A 71 -3.44 13.79 13.93
N ARG A 72 -2.63 13.47 12.92
CA ARG A 72 -2.40 14.33 11.77
C ARG A 72 -3.65 14.47 10.91
N LEU A 73 -4.30 13.35 10.57
CA LEU A 73 -5.52 13.34 9.76
C LEU A 73 -6.62 14.14 10.45
N ALA A 74 -6.87 13.91 11.74
CA ALA A 74 -7.88 14.64 12.51
C ALA A 74 -7.64 16.17 12.50
N ASN A 75 -6.40 16.62 12.68
CA ASN A 75 -6.07 18.04 12.58
C ASN A 75 -6.24 18.61 11.16
N GLN A 76 -6.05 17.80 10.11
CA GLN A 76 -6.31 18.22 8.73
C GLN A 76 -7.81 18.21 8.40
N GLU A 77 -8.57 17.23 8.89
CA GLU A 77 -10.03 17.12 8.75
C GLU A 77 -10.73 18.32 9.39
N GLY A 78 -10.36 18.69 10.62
CA GLY A 78 -10.92 19.86 11.32
C GLY A 78 -10.59 21.21 10.67
N ARG A 79 -9.69 21.23 9.68
CA ARG A 79 -9.32 22.42 8.90
C ARG A 79 -9.71 22.31 7.43
N ILE A 80 -10.36 21.21 7.02
CA ILE A 80 -10.73 20.91 5.62
C ILE A 80 -9.49 20.99 4.71
N LEU A 81 -8.41 20.34 5.12
CA LEU A 81 -7.10 20.36 4.42
C LEU A 81 -6.68 19.00 3.85
N ILE A 82 -7.50 17.95 4.02
CA ILE A 82 -7.20 16.65 3.44
C ILE A 82 -7.25 16.74 1.92
N LYS A 83 -6.16 16.38 1.26
CA LYS A 83 -6.04 16.36 -0.20
C LYS A 83 -6.10 14.94 -0.71
N LEU A 84 -7.10 14.65 -1.54
CA LEU A 84 -7.21 13.37 -2.24
C LEU A 84 -6.57 13.50 -3.62
N PRO A 85 -5.56 12.68 -3.96
CA PRO A 85 -5.03 12.63 -5.32
C PRO A 85 -6.09 12.16 -6.31
N GLU A 86 -5.85 12.43 -7.60
CA GLU A 86 -6.73 11.91 -8.67
C GLU A 86 -6.84 10.37 -8.56
N GLY A 87 -8.06 9.85 -8.61
CA GLY A 87 -8.35 8.42 -8.45
C GLY A 87 -8.56 7.95 -7.00
N MET A 88 -8.40 8.82 -5.99
CA MET A 88 -8.81 8.56 -4.61
C MET A 88 -10.08 9.34 -4.27
N ASP A 89 -11.05 8.66 -3.66
CA ASP A 89 -12.32 9.24 -3.22
C ASP A 89 -12.51 9.11 -1.70
N ARG A 90 -13.63 9.65 -1.18
CA ARG A 90 -13.99 9.55 0.24
C ARG A 90 -14.06 8.09 0.71
N GLN A 91 -14.55 7.18 -0.12
CA GLN A 91 -14.68 5.77 0.24
C GLN A 91 -13.31 5.12 0.48
N ALA A 92 -12.33 5.37 -0.39
CA ALA A 92 -10.97 4.88 -0.21
C ALA A 92 -10.26 5.57 0.96
N TYR A 93 -10.54 6.86 1.22
CA TYR A 93 -10.06 7.56 2.41
C TYR A 93 -10.57 6.93 3.71
N LEU A 94 -11.87 6.64 3.80
CA LEU A 94 -12.44 5.93 4.95
C LEU A 94 -11.85 4.52 5.10
N GLY A 95 -11.59 3.84 3.97
CA GLY A 95 -10.89 2.55 3.95
C GLY A 95 -9.48 2.62 4.54
N TYR A 96 -8.76 3.71 4.28
CA TYR A 96 -7.44 3.94 4.88
C TYR A 96 -7.54 4.11 6.40
N LYS A 97 -8.52 4.89 6.90
CA LYS A 97 -8.76 5.03 8.34
C LYS A 97 -9.06 3.66 8.99
N ILE A 98 -9.96 2.87 8.41
CA ILE A 98 -10.28 1.52 8.92
C ILE A 98 -9.05 0.61 8.93
N PHE A 99 -8.19 0.69 7.91
CA PHE A 99 -6.97 -0.09 7.83
C PHE A 99 -6.03 0.19 9.02
N LEU A 100 -5.91 1.47 9.41
CA LEU A 100 -5.08 1.92 10.53
C LEU A 100 -5.72 1.65 11.90
N GLU A 101 -7.04 1.67 12.00
CA GLU A 101 -7.78 1.58 13.27
C GLU A 101 -7.47 0.27 14.02
N SER A 102 -6.71 0.37 15.11
CA SER A 102 -6.30 -0.75 15.97
C SER A 102 -6.90 -0.70 17.38
N GLU A 103 -7.54 0.42 17.74
CA GLU A 103 -8.11 0.68 19.07
C GLU A 103 -9.59 1.11 19.00
N GLY A 104 -10.26 1.18 20.14
CA GLY A 104 -11.67 1.58 20.24
C GLY A 104 -12.68 0.43 20.14
N THR A 105 -13.95 0.75 19.85
CA THR A 105 -15.05 -0.22 19.91
C THR A 105 -15.74 -0.49 18.58
N ALA A 106 -15.57 0.37 17.58
CA ALA A 106 -16.23 0.30 16.27
C ALA A 106 -15.21 0.45 15.11
N LYS A 107 -15.43 -0.29 14.01
CA LYS A 107 -14.64 -0.25 12.74
C LYS A 107 -13.14 -0.52 12.86
N MET A 108 -12.74 -1.43 13.75
CA MET A 108 -11.33 -1.81 13.91
C MET A 108 -10.89 -2.79 12.83
N GLY A 109 -10.11 -2.32 11.85
CA GLY A 109 -9.47 -3.19 10.87
C GLY A 109 -8.24 -3.91 11.43
N ASN A 110 -7.50 -3.27 12.34
CA ASN A 110 -6.24 -3.75 12.92
C ASN A 110 -5.25 -4.28 11.87
N CYS A 111 -5.34 -3.79 10.63
CA CYS A 111 -4.58 -4.33 9.50
C CYS A 111 -3.10 -3.94 9.61
N ILE A 112 -2.85 -2.75 10.14
CA ILE A 112 -1.52 -2.18 10.36
C ILE A 112 -0.63 -3.05 11.25
N ALA A 113 -1.21 -3.85 12.15
CA ALA A 113 -0.47 -4.70 13.08
C ALA A 113 0.47 -5.70 12.38
N CYS A 114 0.14 -6.12 11.15
CA CYS A 114 1.01 -6.96 10.31
C CYS A 114 1.38 -6.28 9.00
N HIS A 115 0.57 -5.33 8.51
CA HIS A 115 0.75 -4.69 7.21
C HIS A 115 1.22 -3.24 7.33
N ALA A 116 2.41 -3.04 7.91
CA ALA A 116 3.01 -1.73 8.10
C ALA A 116 3.64 -1.15 6.80
N PRO A 117 3.45 0.15 6.48
CA PRO A 117 4.22 0.86 5.46
C PRO A 117 5.75 0.78 5.68
N PRO A 118 6.57 0.92 4.63
CA PRO A 118 6.18 1.33 3.27
C PRO A 118 5.66 0.20 2.39
N ASP A 119 6.00 -1.05 2.67
CA ASP A 119 5.64 -2.20 1.81
C ASP A 119 4.34 -2.91 2.23
N PHE A 120 3.72 -2.45 3.32
CA PHE A 120 2.52 -3.06 3.90
C PHE A 120 2.75 -4.52 4.27
N THR A 121 3.85 -4.77 4.96
CA THR A 121 4.22 -6.08 5.52
C THR A 121 5.28 -5.90 6.60
N ASP A 122 5.19 -6.70 7.65
CA ASP A 122 6.23 -6.86 8.66
C ASP A 122 7.19 -8.02 8.37
N LEU A 123 6.94 -8.78 7.29
CA LEU A 123 7.65 -10.01 6.89
C LEU A 123 7.67 -11.13 7.95
N LYS A 124 6.97 -10.94 9.08
CA LYS A 124 6.90 -11.92 10.17
C LYS A 124 5.93 -13.01 9.80
N GLU A 125 6.09 -14.17 10.44
CA GLU A 125 5.20 -15.29 10.21
C GLU A 125 3.97 -15.26 11.11
N HIS A 126 2.79 -15.43 10.50
CA HIS A 126 1.50 -15.35 11.18
C HIS A 126 0.62 -16.56 10.88
N VAL A 127 -0.21 -16.95 11.85
CA VAL A 127 -1.27 -17.95 11.65
C VAL A 127 -2.59 -17.25 11.41
N SER A 128 -3.06 -17.27 10.17
CA SER A 128 -4.29 -16.57 9.76
C SER A 128 -5.49 -17.47 9.51
N SER A 129 -5.36 -18.78 9.77
CA SER A 129 -6.45 -19.76 9.66
C SER A 129 -6.22 -20.92 10.62
N GLN A 130 -7.29 -21.50 11.15
CA GLN A 130 -7.23 -22.51 12.23
C GLN A 130 -6.39 -23.74 11.88
N ASN A 131 -6.40 -24.17 10.62
CA ASN A 131 -5.65 -25.31 10.11
C ASN A 131 -4.46 -24.88 9.23
N GLY A 132 -4.12 -23.60 9.25
CA GLY A 132 -3.02 -23.06 8.45
C GLY A 132 -1.67 -23.22 9.15
N SER A 133 -0.61 -23.30 8.35
CA SER A 133 0.73 -23.08 8.84
C SER A 133 0.99 -21.59 9.09
N LYS A 134 2.01 -21.31 9.90
CA LYS A 134 2.69 -20.01 9.90
C LYS A 134 3.14 -19.68 8.49
N LYS A 135 2.90 -18.44 8.05
CA LYS A 135 3.34 -17.92 6.75
C LYS A 135 3.76 -16.47 6.90
N PRO A 136 4.81 -16.02 6.18
CA PRO A 136 5.21 -14.63 6.19
C PRO A 136 4.08 -13.73 5.68
N THR A 137 3.92 -12.55 6.29
CA THR A 137 3.00 -11.52 5.81
C THR A 137 3.42 -11.08 4.40
N PRO A 138 2.59 -11.23 3.36
CA PRO A 138 2.94 -10.72 2.05
C PRO A 138 2.76 -9.20 2.00
N SER A 139 3.57 -8.52 1.20
CA SER A 139 3.31 -7.12 0.84
C SER A 139 1.90 -6.98 0.24
N LEU A 140 1.24 -5.86 0.54
CA LEU A 140 -0.03 -5.48 -0.10
C LEU A 140 0.15 -4.61 -1.34
N ARG A 141 1.39 -4.25 -1.71
CA ARG A 141 1.65 -3.52 -2.95
C ARG A 141 1.33 -4.38 -4.16
N ASN A 142 0.80 -3.74 -5.21
CA ASN A 142 0.60 -4.37 -6.53
C ASN A 142 -0.19 -5.69 -6.51
N LEU A 143 -1.23 -5.79 -5.66
CA LEU A 143 -2.10 -6.96 -5.58
C LEU A 143 -2.79 -7.28 -6.93
N ALA A 144 -3.12 -6.26 -7.72
CA ALA A 144 -3.73 -6.43 -9.04
C ALA A 144 -2.78 -7.09 -10.04
N LYS A 145 -1.48 -6.70 -10.04
CA LYS A 145 -0.45 -7.34 -10.88
C LYS A 145 -0.31 -8.84 -10.55
N ARG A 146 -0.51 -9.19 -9.28
CA ARG A 146 -0.54 -10.58 -8.78
C ARG A 146 -1.90 -11.27 -8.92
N LYS A 147 -2.90 -10.62 -9.53
CA LYS A 147 -4.26 -11.14 -9.74
C LYS A 147 -4.95 -11.60 -8.45
N VAL A 148 -4.67 -10.93 -7.33
CA VAL A 148 -5.28 -11.26 -6.04
C VAL A 148 -6.72 -10.75 -6.01
N ASN A 149 -7.67 -11.63 -5.67
CA ASN A 149 -9.04 -11.22 -5.39
C ASN A 149 -9.14 -10.64 -3.98
N VAL A 150 -8.90 -9.33 -3.86
CA VAL A 150 -8.85 -8.60 -2.59
C VAL A 150 -10.14 -8.79 -1.77
N ARG A 151 -11.31 -8.68 -2.42
CA ARG A 151 -12.61 -8.86 -1.75
C ARG A 151 -12.74 -10.25 -1.12
N LYS A 152 -12.39 -11.30 -1.86
CA LYS A 152 -12.44 -12.69 -1.35
C LYS A 152 -11.47 -12.90 -0.19
N VAL A 153 -10.27 -12.33 -0.27
CA VAL A 153 -9.28 -12.39 0.81
C VAL A 153 -9.80 -11.69 2.07
N LEU A 154 -10.29 -10.45 1.96
CA LEU A 154 -10.84 -9.71 3.10
C LEU A 154 -12.01 -10.43 3.76
N MET A 155 -12.96 -10.98 2.98
CA MET A 155 -14.05 -11.79 3.54
C MET A 155 -13.54 -13.00 4.33
N ALA A 156 -12.48 -13.67 3.85
CA ALA A 156 -11.87 -14.77 4.58
C ALA A 156 -11.21 -14.30 5.89
N LYS A 157 -10.58 -13.12 5.89
CA LYS A 157 -9.99 -12.51 7.10
C LYS A 157 -11.05 -12.11 8.12
N MET A 158 -12.17 -11.54 7.67
CA MET A 158 -13.32 -11.22 8.51
C MET A 158 -13.90 -12.49 9.17
N ALA A 159 -14.09 -13.56 8.40
CA ALA A 159 -14.55 -14.85 8.93
C ALA A 159 -13.55 -15.46 9.94
N ALA A 160 -12.25 -15.34 9.67
CA ALA A 160 -11.20 -15.79 10.58
C ALA A 160 -11.25 -15.02 11.92
N SER A 161 -11.39 -13.69 11.85
CA SER A 161 -11.58 -12.83 13.03
C SER A 161 -12.82 -13.21 13.83
N GLU A 162 -13.97 -13.38 13.17
CA GLU A 162 -15.22 -13.78 13.84
C GLU A 162 -15.05 -15.10 14.61
N ARG A 163 -14.42 -16.10 13.99
CA ARG A 163 -14.14 -17.38 14.65
C ARG A 163 -13.17 -17.23 15.82
N LYS A 164 -12.13 -16.40 15.69
CA LYS A 164 -11.19 -16.11 16.79
C LYS A 164 -11.90 -15.46 17.97
N ARG A 165 -12.70 -14.42 17.71
CA ARG A 165 -13.51 -13.73 18.73
C ARG A 165 -14.54 -14.64 19.41
N ALA A 166 -15.09 -15.60 18.68
CA ALA A 166 -16.00 -16.60 19.22
C ALA A 166 -15.31 -17.74 19.99
N GLY A 167 -13.97 -17.72 20.16
CA GLY A 167 -13.21 -18.80 20.80
C GLY A 167 -13.14 -20.10 19.98
N LYS A 168 -13.55 -20.08 18.71
CA LYS A 168 -13.61 -21.26 17.82
C LYS A 168 -12.36 -21.44 16.94
N ALA A 169 -11.34 -20.63 17.18
CA ALA A 169 -10.11 -20.64 16.39
C ALA A 169 -8.88 -20.19 17.20
N GLU A 170 -8.58 -20.92 18.28
CA GLU A 170 -7.48 -20.60 19.21
C GLU A 170 -6.12 -20.44 18.52
N LYS A 171 -5.86 -21.20 17.45
CA LYS A 171 -4.56 -21.19 16.76
C LYS A 171 -4.32 -19.97 15.87
N ILE A 172 -5.36 -19.20 15.56
CA ILE A 172 -5.22 -17.96 14.80
C ILE A 172 -4.63 -16.89 15.72
N ASP A 173 -3.74 -16.05 15.20
CA ASP A 173 -3.06 -15.01 15.99
C ASP A 173 -4.05 -14.05 16.67
N GLU A 174 -3.70 -13.57 17.86
CA GLU A 174 -4.55 -12.69 18.69
C GLU A 174 -4.94 -11.39 17.99
N ALA A 175 -4.11 -10.89 17.07
CA ALA A 175 -4.41 -9.69 16.29
C ALA A 175 -5.74 -9.80 15.49
N TYR A 176 -6.14 -11.01 15.09
CA TYR A 176 -7.43 -11.25 14.43
C TYR A 176 -8.62 -11.08 15.38
N GLY A 177 -8.42 -11.36 16.67
CA GLY A 177 -9.43 -11.19 17.71
C GLY A 177 -9.76 -9.71 17.98
N LYS A 178 -8.85 -8.79 17.64
CA LYS A 178 -9.08 -7.34 17.75
C LYS A 178 -9.96 -6.79 16.63
N MET A 179 -9.97 -7.42 15.46
CA MET A 179 -10.71 -6.91 14.30
C MET A 179 -12.23 -6.92 14.53
N ARG A 180 -12.90 -5.84 14.14
CA ARG A 180 -14.37 -5.66 14.20
C ARG A 180 -14.85 -4.98 12.93
N LEU A 181 -14.92 -5.76 11.86
CA LEU A 181 -15.34 -5.31 10.53
C LEU A 181 -16.75 -5.80 10.19
N ASN A 182 -17.51 -4.97 9.50
CA ASN A 182 -18.83 -5.27 8.93
C ASN A 182 -18.80 -5.20 7.38
N LYS A 183 -19.95 -5.40 6.75
CA LYS A 183 -20.07 -5.44 5.28
C LYS A 183 -19.80 -4.09 4.59
N GLY A 184 -20.10 -2.97 5.26
CA GLY A 184 -19.77 -1.62 4.79
C GLY A 184 -18.26 -1.42 4.73
N ASP A 185 -17.56 -1.78 5.80
CA ASP A 185 -16.10 -1.65 5.92
C ASP A 185 -15.36 -2.43 4.82
N LEU A 186 -15.92 -3.56 4.35
CA LEU A 186 -15.36 -4.33 3.24
C LEU A 186 -15.22 -3.49 1.96
N ALA A 187 -16.21 -2.67 1.63
CA ALA A 187 -16.17 -1.88 0.41
C ALA A 187 -15.11 -0.77 0.49
N GLU A 188 -15.03 -0.11 1.65
CA GLU A 188 -14.04 0.92 1.96
C GLU A 188 -12.61 0.35 1.93
N LEU A 189 -12.36 -0.79 2.59
CA LEU A 189 -11.06 -1.47 2.56
C LEU A 189 -10.65 -1.93 1.16
N VAL A 190 -11.58 -2.45 0.35
CA VAL A 190 -11.27 -2.82 -1.05
C VAL A 190 -10.87 -1.58 -1.85
N ALA A 191 -11.59 -0.47 -1.68
CA ALA A 191 -11.26 0.79 -2.36
C ALA A 191 -9.85 1.27 -1.98
N PHE A 192 -9.51 1.27 -0.69
CA PHE A 192 -8.18 1.62 -0.22
C PHE A 192 -7.08 0.70 -0.76
N LEU A 193 -7.24 -0.62 -0.65
CA LEU A 193 -6.20 -1.56 -1.08
C LEU A 193 -5.92 -1.52 -2.59
N ASN A 194 -6.89 -1.07 -3.39
CA ASN A 194 -6.67 -0.85 -4.81
C ASN A 194 -5.74 0.34 -5.10
N LEU A 195 -5.64 1.31 -4.18
CA LEU A 195 -4.73 2.45 -4.29
C LEU A 195 -3.24 2.07 -4.09
N LEU A 196 -2.96 0.83 -3.68
CA LEU A 196 -1.61 0.30 -3.48
C LEU A 196 -0.99 -0.34 -4.75
N ASN A 197 -1.66 -0.22 -5.89
CA ASN A 197 -1.12 -0.60 -7.18
C ASN A 197 -0.40 0.58 -7.82
N ASP A 198 0.81 0.36 -8.32
CA ASP A 198 1.56 1.44 -8.96
C ASP A 198 0.87 1.88 -10.26
N VAL A 199 0.90 3.18 -10.51
CA VAL A 199 0.61 3.77 -11.81
C VAL A 199 1.91 3.90 -12.62
N PRO A 200 1.83 4.07 -13.96
CA PRO A 200 2.99 4.42 -14.75
C PRO A 200 3.64 5.72 -14.25
N GLU A 201 4.98 5.79 -14.27
CA GLU A 201 5.73 6.96 -13.76
C GLU A 201 5.25 8.29 -14.35
N LYS A 202 5.00 8.31 -15.66
CA LYS A 202 4.51 9.49 -16.39
C LYS A 202 3.15 10.02 -15.90
N ASP A 203 2.34 9.16 -15.28
CA ASP A 203 0.98 9.49 -14.84
C ASP A 203 0.99 9.95 -13.37
N PHE A 204 2.02 9.58 -12.61
CA PHE A 204 2.10 9.83 -11.17
C PHE A 204 2.03 11.32 -10.81
N ARG A 205 2.73 12.18 -11.57
CA ARG A 205 2.72 13.63 -11.35
C ARG A 205 1.31 14.20 -11.41
N ASN A 206 0.47 13.71 -12.31
CA ASN A 206 -0.90 14.21 -12.49
C ASN A 206 -1.78 13.89 -11.28
N LEU A 207 -1.52 12.77 -10.59
CA LEU A 207 -2.22 12.43 -9.34
C LEU A 207 -2.09 13.54 -8.28
N ILE A 208 -0.90 14.16 -8.22
CA ILE A 208 -0.59 15.25 -7.28
C ILE A 208 -1.18 16.58 -7.78
N LEU A 209 -1.00 16.90 -9.06
CA LEU A 209 -1.45 18.18 -9.63
C LEU A 209 -2.97 18.34 -9.65
N ASN A 210 -3.69 17.23 -9.88
CA ASN A 210 -5.14 17.21 -9.98
C ASN A 210 -5.84 16.87 -8.66
N ALA A 211 -5.10 16.89 -7.55
CA ALA A 211 -5.63 16.57 -6.24
C ALA A 211 -6.75 17.55 -5.82
N LYS A 212 -7.76 17.03 -5.14
CA LYS A 212 -8.92 17.78 -4.65
C LYS A 212 -8.94 17.78 -3.14
N ILE A 213 -9.47 18.85 -2.55
CA ILE A 213 -9.73 18.88 -1.11
C ILE A 213 -10.94 17.99 -0.83
N LEU A 214 -10.82 17.09 0.14
CA LEU A 214 -11.96 16.36 0.69
C LEU A 214 -12.78 17.31 1.53
N ASP A 215 -14.05 17.46 1.16
CA ASP A 215 -15.01 18.16 1.99
C ASP A 215 -15.39 17.30 3.20
N THR A 216 -15.05 17.80 4.39
CA THR A 216 -15.34 17.19 5.70
C THR A 216 -16.30 18.07 6.51
N SER A 217 -16.89 19.11 5.92
CA SER A 217 -17.79 20.03 6.62
C SER A 217 -19.03 19.34 7.19
N GLU A 218 -19.51 18.28 6.54
CA GLU A 218 -20.65 17.47 7.00
C GLU A 218 -20.27 16.44 8.08
N ASP A 219 -18.98 16.24 8.38
CA ASP A 219 -18.53 15.29 9.41
C ASP A 219 -18.38 15.93 10.81
N ILE A 220 -18.47 17.26 10.89
CA ILE A 220 -18.32 18.02 12.14
C ILE A 220 -19.72 18.29 12.70
N GLU A 221 -20.20 17.40 13.56
CA GLU A 221 -21.29 17.71 14.52
C GLU A 221 -20.72 18.27 15.83
#